data_AF-A0A6P2B0L9-F1
#
_entry.id   AF-A0A6P2B0L9-F1
#
_cell.length_a   1.000
_cell.length_b   1.000
_cell.length_c   1.000
_cell.angle_alpha   90.00
_cell.angle_beta   90.00
_cell.angle_gamma   90.00
#
_symmetry.space_group_name_H-M   'P 1'
#
loop_
_entity.id
_entity.type
_entity.pdbx_description
1 polymer ?
#
loop_
_entity_poly.entity_id
_entity_poly.type
_entity_poly.pdbx_seq_one_letter_code
_entity_poly.pdbx_strand_id
1 'polypeptide(L)'
;MVRVFLLYDHLLDTPYADADDYDDIAGFCKSATLDEIAGHGYVLTPGRYVGAADVEDDGEPFEQKMTRLTATLRDQFAESARLETIIKENLSKLGYDE
;
A
#
# COMPACT_ATOMS: atom_id res chain seq x y z
N MET A 1 6.96 12.57 26.05
CA MET A 1 6.31 12.20 24.77
C MET A 1 6.94 10.91 24.26
N VAL A 2 6.17 10.05 23.60
CA VAL A 2 6.67 8.82 22.97
C VAL A 2 6.56 9.00 21.46
N ARG A 3 7.66 8.77 20.73
CA ARG A 3 7.65 8.79 19.27
C ARG A 3 7.22 7.44 18.74
N VAL A 4 6.21 7.44 17.86
CA VAL A 4 5.64 6.22 17.27
C VAL A 4 5.86 6.28 15.75
N PHE A 5 6.45 5.22 15.18
CA PHE A 5 6.88 5.16 13.77
C PHE A 5 6.30 3.96 13.04
N LEU A 6 5.77 4.15 11.83
CA LEU A 6 5.50 3.05 10.90
C LEU A 6 6.81 2.68 10.18
N LEU A 7 7.42 1.56 10.55
CA LEU A 7 8.50 0.94 9.76
C LEU A 7 7.87 0.20 8.56
N TYR A 8 7.62 0.92 7.47
CA TYR A 8 7.49 0.30 6.15
C TYR A 8 8.85 0.36 5.44
N ASP A 9 9.31 -0.82 5.03
CA ASP A 9 10.62 -1.06 4.43
C ASP A 9 10.70 -0.51 2.98
N HIS A 10 11.74 0.31 2.75
CA HIS A 10 12.56 0.39 1.53
C HIS A 10 12.24 1.22 0.27
N LEU A 11 11.35 2.24 0.25
CA LEU A 11 11.12 3.00 -1.00
C LEU A 11 10.95 4.52 -0.93
N LEU A 12 11.27 5.16 0.20
CA LEU A 12 11.41 6.61 0.24
C LEU A 12 12.84 6.96 0.63
N ASP A 13 13.51 7.70 -0.25
CA ASP A 13 14.84 8.29 -0.08
C ASP A 13 14.76 9.45 0.94
N THR A 14 14.13 9.20 2.08
CA THR A 14 14.01 10.18 3.16
C THR A 14 15.24 10.05 4.02
N PRO A 15 16.09 11.09 4.11
CA PRO A 15 17.22 11.06 5.02
C PRO A 15 16.66 10.79 6.41
N TYR A 16 17.26 9.83 7.12
CA TYR A 16 17.09 9.76 8.57
C TYR A 16 17.40 11.16 9.08
N ALA A 17 16.36 11.91 9.45
CA ALA A 17 16.52 13.28 9.91
C ALA A 17 17.49 13.23 11.09
N ASP A 18 18.61 13.95 10.97
CA ASP A 18 19.46 14.24 12.10
C ASP A 18 18.57 14.72 13.25
N ALA A 19 18.86 14.28 14.47
CA ALA A 19 17.96 14.37 15.63
C ALA A 19 17.49 15.80 16.01
N ASP A 20 17.97 16.83 15.30
CA ASP A 20 17.69 18.24 15.52
C ASP A 20 16.49 18.80 14.74
N ASP A 21 15.90 18.08 13.76
CA ASP A 21 14.72 18.57 13.02
C ASP A 21 13.62 17.49 12.88
N TYR A 22 12.93 17.24 14.00
CA TYR A 22 11.83 16.28 14.06
C TYR A 22 10.48 16.97 13.82
N ASP A 23 9.71 16.43 12.88
CA ASP A 23 8.31 16.79 12.65
C ASP A 23 7.40 15.56 12.67
N ASP A 24 6.13 15.78 13.03
CA ASP A 24 5.06 14.78 12.92
C ASP A 24 4.60 14.69 11.45
N ILE A 25 4.70 13.50 10.85
CA ILE A 25 4.36 13.25 9.45
C ILE A 25 3.19 12.26 9.40
N ALA A 26 2.07 12.70 8.82
CA ALA A 26 0.88 11.88 8.66
C ALA A 26 1.19 10.58 7.88
N GLY A 27 0.73 9.45 8.40
CA GLY A 27 1.04 8.13 7.84
C GLY A 27 2.45 7.61 8.10
N PHE A 28 3.29 8.32 8.87
CA PHE A 28 4.68 7.92 9.12
C PHE A 28 5.11 8.00 10.58
N CYS A 29 5.11 9.20 11.19
CA CYS A 29 5.56 9.41 12.57
C CYS A 29 4.69 10.42 13.33
N LYS A 30 4.53 10.18 14.64
CA LYS A 30 3.88 11.13 15.55
C LYS A 30 4.49 11.08 16.95
N SER A 31 4.63 12.25 17.58
CA SER A 31 5.00 12.43 18.97
C SER A 31 3.74 12.44 19.83
N ALA A 32 3.44 11.29 20.46
CA ALA A 32 2.25 11.14 21.29
C ALA A 32 2.49 11.60 22.73
N THR A 33 1.50 12.29 23.29
CA THR A 33 1.43 12.65 24.72
C THR A 33 1.06 11.42 25.57
N LEU A 34 1.36 11.48 26.86
CA LEU A 34 1.00 10.39 27.78
C LEU A 34 -0.51 10.19 27.90
N ASP A 35 -1.28 11.28 27.80
CA ASP A 35 -2.75 11.22 27.84
C ASP A 35 -3.33 10.54 26.60
N GLU A 36 -2.80 10.82 25.40
CA GLU A 36 -3.18 10.10 24.16
C GLU A 36 -2.86 8.60 24.27
N ILE A 37 -1.68 8.25 24.81
CA ILE A 37 -1.26 6.86 25.00
C ILE A 37 -2.18 6.16 26.01
N ALA A 38 -2.53 6.83 27.11
CA ALA A 38 -3.47 6.32 28.10
C ALA A 38 -4.87 6.12 27.49
N GLY A 39 -5.33 7.06 26.65
CA GLY A 39 -6.60 6.96 25.91
C GLY A 39 -6.64 5.76 24.95
N HIS A 40 -5.49 5.34 24.41
CA HIS A 40 -5.35 4.13 23.60
C HIS A 40 -5.04 2.85 24.39
N GLY A 41 -5.15 2.89 25.73
CA GLY A 41 -4.90 1.74 26.60
C GLY A 41 -3.45 1.28 26.60
N TYR A 42 -2.50 2.23 26.43
CA TYR A 42 -1.05 2.00 26.33
C TYR A 42 -0.61 1.15 25.14
N VAL A 43 -1.49 0.90 24.17
CA VAL A 43 -1.13 0.19 22.94
C VAL A 43 -0.43 1.15 21.99
N LEU A 44 0.84 0.88 21.69
CA LEU A 44 1.71 1.76 20.88
C LEU A 44 1.75 1.38 19.39
N THR A 45 0.72 0.68 18.88
CA THR A 45 0.65 0.32 17.46
C THR A 45 0.59 1.59 16.60
N PRO A 46 1.58 1.86 15.72
CA PRO A 46 1.71 3.15 15.05
C PRO A 46 0.50 3.63 14.27
N GLY A 47 -0.22 2.72 13.60
CA GLY A 47 -1.44 3.06 12.87
C GLY A 47 -2.54 3.71 13.71
N ARG A 48 -2.48 3.65 15.05
CA ARG A 48 -3.42 4.37 15.93
C ARG A 48 -3.07 5.83 16.16
N TYR A 49 -1.83 6.23 15.88
CA TYR A 49 -1.30 7.55 16.23
C TYR A 49 -1.01 8.40 14.99
N VAL A 50 -0.42 7.79 13.95
CA VAL A 50 0.17 8.56 12.83
C VAL A 50 -0.86 8.98 11.77
N GLY A 51 -2.11 8.53 11.85
CA GLY A 51 -3.14 8.82 10.84
C GLY A 51 -2.82 8.20 9.48
N ALA A 52 -3.49 8.67 8.43
CA ALA A 52 -3.18 8.34 7.04
C ALA A 52 -2.48 9.53 6.40
N ALA A 53 -1.48 9.29 5.55
CA ALA A 53 -0.96 10.32 4.66
C ALA A 53 -2.10 10.81 3.75
N ASP A 54 -2.05 12.08 3.38
CA ASP A 54 -2.94 12.58 2.33
C ASP A 54 -2.72 11.74 1.08
N VAL A 55 -3.77 11.07 0.64
CA VAL A 55 -3.75 10.36 -0.63
C VAL A 55 -3.89 11.41 -1.71
N GLU A 56 -2.94 11.49 -2.63
CA GLU A 56 -3.11 12.31 -3.83
C GLU A 56 -4.40 11.88 -4.53
N ASP A 57 -5.37 12.79 -4.59
CA ASP A 57 -6.60 12.60 -5.32
C ASP A 57 -6.27 12.62 -6.82
N ASP A 58 -6.53 11.51 -7.50
CA ASP A 58 -6.35 11.40 -8.95
C ASP A 58 -7.44 12.15 -9.73
N GLY A 59 -8.39 12.77 -9.02
CA GLY A 59 -9.49 13.55 -9.58
C GLY A 59 -10.57 12.68 -10.21
N GLU A 60 -10.47 11.34 -10.10
CA GLU A 60 -11.43 10.39 -10.64
C GLU A 60 -12.44 9.98 -9.56
N PRO A 61 -13.75 10.22 -9.75
CA PRO A 61 -14.76 9.76 -8.80
C PRO A 61 -14.70 8.25 -8.61
N PHE A 62 -14.86 7.78 -7.37
CA PHE A 62 -14.73 6.37 -7.00
C PHE A 62 -15.50 5.42 -7.93
N GLU A 63 -16.76 5.74 -8.24
CA GLU A 63 -17.60 4.92 -9.14
C GLU A 63 -17.04 4.82 -10.56
N GLN A 64 -16.46 5.91 -11.08
CA GLN A 64 -15.83 5.92 -12.41
C GLN A 64 -14.55 5.09 -12.40
N LYS A 65 -13.71 5.27 -11.37
CA LYS A 65 -12.48 4.50 -11.14
C LYS A 65 -12.76 3.01 -11.04
N MET A 66 -13.74 2.62 -10.24
CA MET A 66 -14.14 1.21 -10.08
C MET A 66 -14.69 0.62 -11.38
N THR A 67 -15.50 1.39 -12.12
CA THR A 67 -16.01 0.94 -13.42
C THR A 67 -14.87 0.69 -14.41
N ARG A 68 -13.93 1.63 -14.53
CA ARG A 68 -12.77 1.53 -15.41
C ARG A 68 -11.84 0.38 -15.00
N LEU A 69 -11.45 0.31 -13.73
CA LEU A 69 -10.53 -0.71 -13.23
C LEU A 69 -11.12 -2.12 -13.36
N THR A 70 -12.41 -2.30 -13.08
CA THR A 70 -13.05 -3.61 -13.23
C THR A 70 -13.22 -4.01 -14.69
N ALA A 71 -13.41 -3.06 -15.61
CA ALA A 71 -13.37 -3.34 -17.05
C ALA A 71 -11.96 -3.81 -17.48
N THR A 72 -10.92 -3.05 -17.12
CA THR A 72 -9.53 -3.43 -17.41
C THR A 72 -9.17 -4.79 -16.83
N LEU A 73 -9.60 -5.09 -15.60
CA LEU A 73 -9.35 -6.39 -14.97
C LEU A 73 -10.02 -7.54 -15.71
N ARG A 74 -11.25 -7.34 -16.22
CA ARG A 74 -11.95 -8.35 -17.05
C ARG A 74 -11.19 -8.63 -18.35
N ASP A 75 -10.70 -7.58 -19.00
CA ASP A 75 -9.90 -7.71 -20.23
C ASP A 75 -8.59 -8.48 -19.96
N GLN A 76 -7.93 -8.18 -18.84
CA GLN A 76 -6.72 -8.90 -18.41
C GLN A 76 -7.00 -10.38 -18.14
N PHE A 77 -8.14 -10.73 -17.53
CA PHE A 77 -8.52 -12.15 -17.36
C PHE A 77 -8.77 -12.84 -18.70
N ALA A 78 -9.42 -12.17 -19.64
CA ALA A 78 -9.64 -12.73 -20.98
C ALA A 78 -8.32 -12.99 -21.71
N GLU A 79 -7.39 -12.03 -21.68
CA GLU A 79 -6.07 -12.20 -22.30
C GLU A 79 -5.24 -13.26 -21.57
N SER A 80 -5.31 -13.32 -20.24
CA SER A 80 -4.62 -14.37 -19.47
C SER A 80 -5.11 -15.76 -19.86
N ALA A 81 -6.41 -15.98 -20.01
CA ALA A 81 -6.98 -17.26 -20.41
C ALA A 81 -6.58 -17.65 -21.85
N ARG A 82 -6.54 -16.67 -22.75
CA ARG A 82 -6.06 -16.87 -24.12
C ARG A 82 -4.58 -17.28 -24.13
N LEU A 83 -3.73 -16.55 -23.41
CA LEU A 83 -2.30 -16.84 -23.33
C LEU A 83 -2.06 -18.21 -22.69
N GLU A 84 -2.80 -18.56 -21.63
CA GLU A 84 -2.74 -19.88 -21.01
C GLU A 84 -3.05 -20.99 -22.03
N THR A 85 -4.09 -20.82 -22.85
CA THR A 85 -4.44 -21.77 -23.91
C THR A 85 -3.30 -21.94 -24.91
N ILE A 86 -2.74 -20.82 -25.40
CA ILE A 86 -1.62 -20.84 -26.35
C ILE A 86 -0.38 -21.51 -25.75
N ILE A 87 -0.07 -21.24 -24.48
CA ILE A 87 1.06 -21.85 -23.79
C ILE A 87 0.86 -23.37 -23.70
N LYS A 88 -0.34 -23.85 -23.31
CA LYS A 88 -0.65 -25.28 -23.25
C LYS A 88 -0.53 -25.94 -24.62
N GLU A 89 -1.07 -25.34 -25.67
CA GLU A 89 -0.93 -25.86 -27.04
C GLU A 89 0.53 -25.96 -27.48
N ASN A 90 1.37 -24.99 -27.12
CA ASN A 90 2.78 -25.00 -27.46
C ASN A 90 3.57 -26.03 -26.65
N LEU A 91 3.28 -26.20 -25.36
CA LEU A 91 3.87 -27.25 -24.53
C LEU A 91 3.49 -28.64 -25.05
N SER A 92 2.24 -28.84 -25.48
CA SER A 92 1.78 -30.08 -26.10
C SER A 92 2.54 -30.41 -27.39
N LYS A 93 2.72 -29.43 -28.27
CA LYS A 93 3.53 -29.58 -29.50
C LYS A 93 4.99 -29.95 -29.22
N LEU A 94 5.51 -29.58 -28.05
CA LEU A 94 6.88 -29.89 -27.63
C LEU A 94 6.98 -31.18 -26.80
N GLY A 95 5.85 -31.82 -26.47
CA GLY A 95 5.81 -33.05 -25.67
C GLY A 95 5.99 -32.83 -24.16
N TYR A 96 5.57 -31.67 -23.63
CA TYR A 96 5.65 -31.31 -22.21
C TYR A 96 4.27 -31.11 -21.54
N ASP A 97 3.20 -31.76 -22.03
CA ASP A 97 1.80 -31.56 -21.57
C ASP A 97 1.20 -32.76 -20.80
N GLU A 98 2.01 -33.53 -20.06
CA GLU A 98 1.53 -34.62 -19.18
C GLU A 98 0.66 -34.16 -18.00
#